data_AF-A0A851EP73-F1
#
_entry.id   AF-A0A851EP73-F1
#
_cell.length_a   1.000
_cell.length_b   1.000
_cell.length_c   1.000
_cell.angle_alpha   90.00
_cell.angle_beta   90.00
_cell.angle_gamma   90.00
#
_symmetry.space_group_name_H-M   'P 1'
#
loop_
_entity.id
_entity.type
_entity.pdbx_description
1 polymer ?
#
loop_
_entity_poly.entity_id
_entity_poly.type
_entity_poly.pdbx_seq_one_letter_code
_entity_poly.pdbx_strand_id
1 'polypeptide(L)'
;ELPESWADMQEPLLEGMCFTLKYLGMTLVEKPKGEDMAAAAIRRIVATARVGARKFQKVILTVSPRGISLQDADTKEMVENISIYRISYCTTDKLQNKVFAYVAQSQESGALECHAFLSPKKKIAQAVTLTVAQAFQMALDLWEAAHAGR
;
A
#
# COMPACT_ATOMS: atom_id res chain seq x y z
N GLU A 1 14.74 2.84 14.61
CA GLU A 1 13.46 3.57 14.71
C GLU A 1 12.95 3.88 13.31
N LEU A 2 11.85 4.62 13.14
CA LEU A 2 11.53 5.22 11.82
C LEU A 2 12.44 6.45 11.65
N PRO A 3 13.01 6.71 10.46
CA PRO A 3 13.88 7.86 10.28
C PRO A 3 13.12 9.16 10.50
N GLU A 4 13.72 10.12 11.20
CA GLU A 4 13.07 11.36 11.63
C GLU A 4 13.17 12.50 10.59
N SER A 5 14.05 12.36 9.58
CA SER A 5 14.21 13.34 8.50
C SER A 5 13.95 12.74 7.11
N TRP A 6 13.54 13.59 6.16
CA TRP A 6 13.32 13.22 4.76
C TRP A 6 14.60 12.76 4.06
N ALA A 7 15.75 13.33 4.41
CA ALA A 7 17.04 12.94 3.84
C ALA A 7 17.41 11.50 4.23
N ASP A 8 17.11 11.10 5.47
CA ASP A 8 17.39 9.76 5.98
C ASP A 8 16.46 8.67 5.40
N MET A 9 15.40 9.04 4.69
CA MET A 9 14.47 8.11 4.03
C MET A 9 14.70 7.95 2.54
N GLN A 10 15.55 8.78 1.92
CA GLN A 10 15.68 8.79 0.47
C GLN A 10 16.37 7.51 -0.06
N GLU A 11 17.53 7.14 0.47
CA GLU A 11 18.25 5.91 0.06
C GLU A 11 17.46 4.63 0.38
N PRO A 12 16.92 4.42 1.60
CA PRO A 12 16.18 3.20 1.91
C PRO A 12 14.90 3.03 1.07
N LEU A 13 14.26 4.15 0.69
CA LEU A 13 13.04 4.11 -0.11
C LEU A 13 13.35 3.88 -1.59
N LEU A 14 14.48 4.38 -2.11
CA LEU A 14 14.97 4.04 -3.45
C LEU A 14 15.27 2.53 -3.56
N GLU A 15 15.92 1.95 -2.56
CA GLU A 15 16.21 0.51 -2.51
C GLU A 15 14.96 -0.35 -2.29
N GLY A 16 13.98 0.19 -1.56
CA GLY A 16 12.70 -0.45 -1.29
C GLY A 16 12.53 -0.82 0.18
N MET A 17 11.57 -0.19 0.84
CA MET A 17 11.28 -0.44 2.25
C MET A 17 10.27 -1.58 2.42
N CYS A 18 10.64 -2.58 3.22
CA CYS A 18 9.87 -3.81 3.38
C CYS A 18 9.02 -3.82 4.67
N PHE A 19 7.77 -4.26 4.56
CA PHE A 19 6.85 -4.43 5.68
C PHE A 19 6.19 -5.80 5.62
N THR A 20 6.27 -6.56 6.72
CA THR A 20 5.57 -7.85 6.82
C THR A 20 4.14 -7.65 7.33
N LEU A 21 3.16 -7.94 6.48
CA LEU A 21 1.73 -7.74 6.74
C LEU A 21 0.93 -9.02 6.44
N LYS A 22 -0.37 -9.01 6.74
CA LYS A 22 -1.30 -10.05 6.30
C LYS A 22 -2.28 -9.47 5.30
N TYR A 23 -2.39 -10.05 4.12
CA TYR A 23 -3.35 -9.61 3.12
C TYR A 23 -4.77 -10.04 3.53
N LEU A 24 -5.69 -9.08 3.61
CA LEU A 24 -7.09 -9.33 3.98
C LEU A 24 -7.98 -9.54 2.76
N GLY A 25 -7.54 -9.08 1.59
CA GLY A 25 -8.30 -9.11 0.35
C GLY A 25 -8.53 -7.72 -0.22
N MET A 26 -9.43 -7.67 -1.21
CA MET A 26 -9.77 -6.45 -1.95
C MET A 26 -11.28 -6.32 -2.17
N THR A 27 -11.71 -5.13 -2.57
CA THR A 27 -13.07 -4.87 -3.05
C THR A 27 -13.03 -3.76 -4.10
N LEU A 28 -13.99 -3.79 -5.03
CA LEU A 28 -14.16 -2.71 -6.00
C LEU A 28 -14.60 -1.42 -5.31
N VAL A 29 -14.14 -0.29 -5.85
CA VAL A 29 -14.51 1.04 -5.41
C VAL A 29 -14.85 1.93 -6.61
N GLU A 30 -15.67 2.95 -6.38
CA GLU A 30 -16.16 3.83 -7.45
C GLU A 30 -15.29 5.08 -7.65
N LYS A 31 -14.45 5.42 -6.66
CA LYS A 31 -13.64 6.63 -6.65
C LYS A 31 -12.17 6.27 -6.43
N PRO A 32 -11.23 6.95 -7.09
CA PRO A 32 -9.80 6.67 -6.93
C PRO A 32 -9.28 7.12 -5.55
N LYS A 33 -9.99 8.02 -4.86
CA LYS A 33 -9.61 8.54 -3.54
C LYS A 33 -10.81 8.95 -2.71
N GLY A 34 -10.62 9.03 -1.39
CA GLY A 34 -11.59 9.56 -0.44
C GLY A 34 -11.67 8.76 0.86
N GLU A 35 -11.66 9.45 2.00
CA GLU A 35 -11.64 8.83 3.33
C GLU A 35 -12.89 7.96 3.57
N ASP A 36 -14.08 8.49 3.34
CA ASP A 36 -15.34 7.76 3.57
C ASP A 36 -15.47 6.52 2.70
N MET A 37 -15.05 6.63 1.43
CA MET A 37 -15.05 5.53 0.47
C MET A 37 -14.07 4.44 0.92
N ALA A 38 -12.83 4.81 1.27
CA ALA A 38 -11.82 3.87 1.71
C ALA A 38 -12.23 3.21 3.04
N ALA A 39 -12.80 3.96 3.99
CA ALA A 39 -13.30 3.43 5.25
C ALA A 39 -14.44 2.41 5.01
N ALA A 40 -15.36 2.70 4.09
CA ALA A 40 -16.42 1.76 3.71
C ALA A 40 -15.85 0.48 3.06
N ALA A 41 -14.86 0.61 2.17
CA ALA A 41 -14.19 -0.52 1.53
C ALA A 41 -13.45 -1.39 2.55
N ILE A 42 -12.66 -0.78 3.44
CA ILE A 42 -11.94 -1.46 4.52
C ILE A 42 -12.91 -2.21 5.43
N ARG A 43 -14.04 -1.58 5.82
CA ARG A 43 -15.07 -2.25 6.62
C ARG A 43 -15.62 -3.50 5.93
N ARG A 44 -15.90 -3.44 4.61
CA ARG A 44 -16.35 -4.61 3.84
C ARG A 44 -15.29 -5.71 3.83
N ILE A 45 -14.05 -5.37 3.51
CA ILE A 45 -12.95 -6.35 3.43
C ILE A 45 -12.74 -7.02 4.80
N VAL A 46 -12.71 -6.25 5.89
CA VAL A 46 -12.57 -6.79 7.25
C VAL A 46 -13.75 -7.68 7.64
N ALA A 47 -14.98 -7.32 7.27
CA ALA A 47 -16.15 -8.15 7.53
C ALA A 47 -16.06 -9.50 6.80
N THR A 48 -15.74 -9.49 5.50
CA THR A 48 -15.52 -10.71 4.70
C THR A 48 -14.39 -11.56 5.27
N ALA A 49 -13.28 -10.93 5.63
CA ALA A 49 -12.11 -11.58 6.22
C ALA A 49 -12.43 -12.30 7.54
N ARG A 50 -13.33 -11.76 8.37
CA ARG A 50 -13.73 -12.38 9.65
C ARG A 50 -14.60 -13.63 9.48
N VAL A 51 -15.38 -13.69 8.40
CA VAL A 51 -16.24 -14.85 8.11
C VAL A 51 -15.43 -15.98 7.46
N GLY A 52 -14.34 -15.66 6.78
CA GLY A 52 -13.44 -16.64 6.17
C GLY A 52 -12.70 -17.49 7.20
N ALA A 53 -12.84 -18.82 7.13
CA ALA A 53 -12.08 -19.77 7.95
C ALA A 53 -10.61 -19.95 7.50
N ARG A 54 -10.13 -19.14 6.54
CA ARG A 54 -8.79 -19.28 5.95
C ARG A 54 -7.78 -18.44 6.72
N LYS A 55 -6.59 -19.00 6.92
CA LYS A 55 -5.42 -18.25 7.40
C LYS A 55 -5.08 -17.17 6.38
N PHE A 56 -4.97 -15.91 6.83
CA PHE A 56 -4.54 -14.82 5.95
C PHE A 56 -3.14 -15.07 5.42
N GLN A 57 -2.96 -14.84 4.12
CA GLN A 57 -1.65 -14.89 3.48
C GLN A 57 -0.75 -13.83 4.09
N LYS A 58 0.41 -14.26 4.60
CA LYS A 58 1.44 -13.36 5.12
C LYS A 58 2.28 -12.90 3.94
N VAL A 59 2.42 -11.59 3.78
CA VAL A 59 3.13 -11.00 2.64
C VAL A 59 4.23 -10.07 3.13
N ILE A 60 5.28 -9.94 2.33
CA ILE A 60 6.26 -8.87 2.41
C ILE A 60 5.85 -7.82 1.38
N LEU A 61 5.44 -6.66 1.88
CA LEU A 61 5.09 -5.50 1.07
C LEU A 61 6.31 -4.60 0.97
N THR A 62 6.85 -4.44 -0.23
CA THR A 62 7.99 -3.56 -0.51
C THR A 62 7.50 -2.30 -1.20
N VAL A 63 7.80 -1.14 -0.62
CA VAL A 63 7.45 0.19 -1.16
C VAL A 63 8.69 0.84 -1.73
N SER A 64 8.58 1.35 -2.96
CA SER A 64 9.61 2.16 -3.61
C SER A 64 8.96 3.21 -4.53
N PRO A 65 9.71 4.18 -5.08
CA PRO A 65 9.19 5.10 -6.09
C PRO A 65 8.66 4.41 -7.35
N ARG A 66 9.02 3.15 -7.58
CA ARG A 66 8.47 2.35 -8.70
C ARG A 66 7.05 1.87 -8.41
N GLY A 67 6.67 1.75 -7.14
CA GLY A 67 5.37 1.27 -6.69
C GLY A 67 5.47 0.29 -5.52
N ILE A 68 4.49 -0.61 -5.43
CA ILE A 68 4.38 -1.62 -4.40
C ILE A 68 4.61 -3.00 -5.01
N SER A 69 5.49 -3.78 -4.39
CA SER A 69 5.68 -5.20 -4.68
C SER A 69 5.17 -6.03 -3.50
N LEU A 70 4.45 -7.12 -3.79
CA LEU A 70 3.94 -8.07 -2.81
C LEU A 70 4.62 -9.41 -3.06
N GLN A 71 5.28 -9.94 -2.03
CA GLN A 71 5.89 -11.25 -2.04
C GLN A 71 5.26 -12.13 -0.96
N ASP A 72 5.06 -13.42 -1.23
CA ASP A 72 4.65 -14.35 -0.19
C ASP A 72 5.76 -14.47 0.86
N ALA A 73 5.42 -14.32 2.14
CA ALA A 73 6.43 -14.27 3.19
C ALA A 73 7.09 -15.62 3.44
N ASP A 74 6.42 -16.72 3.10
CA ASP A 74 6.88 -18.08 3.34
C ASP A 74 7.61 -18.62 2.10
N THR A 75 7.02 -18.52 0.90
CA THR A 75 7.63 -19.06 -0.34
C THR A 75 8.61 -18.10 -1.01
N LYS A 76 8.57 -16.81 -0.67
CA LYS A 76 9.31 -15.74 -1.37
C LYS A 76 8.94 -15.58 -2.84
N GLU A 77 7.81 -16.13 -3.27
CA GLU A 77 7.33 -15.92 -4.63
C GLU A 77 6.67 -14.55 -4.77
N MET A 78 6.87 -13.94 -5.92
CA MET A 78 6.20 -12.69 -6.26
C MET A 78 4.71 -12.94 -6.42
N VAL A 79 3.90 -12.22 -5.64
CA VAL A 79 2.44 -12.26 -5.70
C VAL A 79 1.94 -11.21 -6.68
N GLU A 80 2.41 -9.97 -6.56
CA GLU A 80 1.94 -8.85 -7.37
C GLU A 80 2.97 -7.71 -7.43
N ASN A 81 2.98 -6.97 -8.53
CA ASN A 81 3.74 -5.73 -8.68
C ASN A 81 2.83 -4.63 -9.22
N ILE A 82 2.61 -3.61 -8.40
CA ILE A 82 1.71 -2.50 -8.69
C ILE A 82 2.56 -1.25 -8.92
N SER A 83 2.50 -0.70 -10.13
CA SER A 83 3.19 0.55 -10.46
C SER A 83 2.66 1.72 -9.62
N ILE A 84 3.56 2.61 -9.19
CA ILE A 84 3.21 3.83 -8.46
C ILE A 84 2.12 4.65 -9.18
N TYR A 85 2.14 4.68 -10.52
CA TYR A 85 1.21 5.44 -11.35
C TYR A 85 -0.22 4.89 -11.32
N ARG A 86 -0.41 3.65 -10.87
CA ARG A 86 -1.74 3.03 -10.73
C ARG A 86 -2.33 3.24 -9.35
N ILE A 87 -1.51 3.54 -8.35
CA ILE A 87 -1.96 3.73 -6.97
C ILE A 87 -2.41 5.19 -6.84
N SER A 88 -3.66 5.39 -6.47
CA SER A 88 -4.30 6.71 -6.44
C SER A 88 -4.57 7.22 -5.03
N TYR A 89 -4.55 6.32 -4.04
CA TYR A 89 -4.77 6.68 -2.64
C TYR A 89 -4.17 5.63 -1.71
N CYS A 90 -3.70 6.04 -0.54
CA CYS A 90 -3.35 5.15 0.57
C CYS A 90 -3.84 5.72 1.89
N THR A 91 -4.14 4.85 2.86
CA THR A 91 -4.69 5.30 4.14
C THR A 91 -4.56 4.26 5.24
N THR A 92 -4.71 4.73 6.48
CA THR A 92 -5.09 3.90 7.64
C THR A 92 -6.49 4.29 8.09
N ASP A 93 -7.36 3.31 8.31
CA ASP A 93 -8.70 3.58 8.86
C ASP A 93 -8.63 3.93 10.35
N LYS A 94 -9.39 4.95 10.78
CA LYS A 94 -9.42 5.41 12.18
C LYS A 94 -9.96 4.33 13.12
N LEU A 95 -10.96 3.57 12.66
CA LEU A 95 -11.63 2.53 13.47
C LEU A 95 -10.86 1.20 13.40
N GLN A 96 -10.36 0.83 12.23
CA GLN A 96 -9.47 -0.31 11.98
C GLN A 96 -8.00 0.14 11.95
N ASN A 97 -7.54 0.75 13.04
CA ASN A 97 -6.23 1.43 13.11
C ASN A 97 -4.98 0.54 12.93
N LYS A 98 -5.14 -0.78 12.78
CA LYS A 98 -4.07 -1.71 12.39
C LYS A 98 -4.12 -2.06 10.89
N VAL A 99 -5.07 -1.54 10.14
CA VAL A 99 -5.23 -1.81 8.72
C VAL A 99 -4.59 -0.69 7.92
N PHE A 100 -3.66 -1.08 7.06
CA PHE A 100 -3.18 -0.27 5.95
C PHE A 100 -3.99 -0.64 4.71
N ALA A 101 -4.36 0.34 3.90
CA ALA A 101 -5.00 0.09 2.62
C ALA A 101 -4.49 1.04 1.54
N TYR A 102 -4.53 0.57 0.30
CA TYR A 102 -4.33 1.42 -0.87
C TYR A 102 -5.45 1.20 -1.88
N VAL A 103 -5.65 2.19 -2.75
CA VAL A 103 -6.54 2.12 -3.91
C VAL A 103 -5.68 2.18 -5.16
N ALA A 104 -5.86 1.21 -6.04
CA ALA A 104 -5.15 1.15 -7.31
C ALA A 104 -6.11 0.83 -8.46
N GLN A 105 -5.72 1.21 -9.67
CA GLN A 105 -6.37 0.76 -10.89
C GLN A 105 -5.76 -0.57 -11.33
N SER A 106 -6.58 -1.62 -11.43
CA SER A 106 -6.19 -2.94 -11.90
C SER A 106 -5.58 -2.88 -13.31
N GLN A 107 -4.49 -3.61 -13.52
CA GLN A 107 -3.87 -3.73 -14.84
C GLN A 107 -4.69 -4.57 -15.80
N GLU A 108 -5.40 -5.57 -15.28
CA GLU A 108 -6.16 -6.53 -16.08
C GLU A 108 -7.53 -5.99 -16.46
N SER A 109 -8.28 -5.46 -15.48
CA SER A 109 -9.68 -5.06 -15.67
C SER A 109 -9.86 -3.55 -15.88
N GLY A 110 -8.86 -2.73 -15.50
CA GLY A 110 -9.00 -1.27 -15.44
C GLY A 110 -9.93 -0.77 -14.32
N ALA A 111 -10.49 -1.67 -13.50
CA ALA A 111 -11.35 -1.32 -12.37
C ALA A 111 -10.53 -0.68 -11.24
N LEU A 112 -11.20 0.10 -10.40
CA LEU A 112 -10.60 0.64 -9.18
C LEU A 112 -10.81 -0.34 -8.03
N GLU A 113 -9.72 -0.65 -7.36
CA GLU A 113 -9.64 -1.73 -6.38
C GLU A 113 -9.03 -1.18 -5.10
N CYS A 114 -9.69 -1.42 -3.96
CA CYS A 114 -9.14 -1.16 -2.65
C CYS A 114 -8.58 -2.46 -2.07
N HIS A 115 -7.29 -2.48 -1.75
CA HIS A 115 -6.60 -3.61 -1.14
C HIS A 115 -6.30 -3.28 0.32
N ALA A 116 -6.58 -4.22 1.22
CA ALA A 116 -6.38 -4.00 2.66
C ALA A 116 -5.45 -5.05 3.28
N PHE A 117 -4.61 -4.59 4.21
CA PHE A 117 -3.59 -5.38 4.87
C PHE A 117 -3.65 -5.16 6.37
N LEU A 118 -3.66 -6.26 7.13
CA LEU A 118 -3.57 -6.23 8.58
C LEU A 118 -2.10 -6.17 9.01
N SER A 119 -1.77 -5.12 9.74
CA SER A 119 -0.46 -4.97 10.41
C SER A 119 -0.48 -5.54 11.82
N PRO A 120 0.68 -5.92 12.39
CA PRO A 120 0.77 -6.40 13.77
C PRO A 120 0.50 -5.29 14.80
N LYS A 121 0.81 -4.02 14.47
CA LYS A 121 0.69 -2.87 15.37
C LYS A 121 0.26 -1.63 14.58
N LYS A 122 -0.56 -0.77 15.19
CA LYS A 122 -0.99 0.53 14.62
C LYS A 122 0.16 1.32 14.00
N LYS A 123 1.28 1.44 14.73
CA LYS A 123 2.47 2.16 14.26
C LYS A 123 3.04 1.62 12.94
N ILE A 124 2.88 0.33 12.66
CA ILE A 124 3.34 -0.28 11.40
C ILE A 124 2.40 0.10 10.26
N ALA A 125 1.07 0.05 10.46
CA ALA A 125 0.13 0.55 9.45
C ALA A 125 0.36 2.03 9.10
N GLN A 126 0.63 2.86 10.12
CA GLN A 126 0.97 4.27 9.94
C GLN A 126 2.30 4.43 9.18
N ALA A 127 3.33 3.68 9.55
CA ALA A 127 4.62 3.70 8.87
C ALA A 127 4.47 3.35 7.38
N VAL A 128 3.79 2.26 7.05
CA VAL A 128 3.57 1.85 5.64
C VAL A 128 2.86 2.95 4.86
N THR A 129 1.81 3.55 5.44
CA THR A 129 1.06 4.64 4.80
C THR A 129 1.93 5.85 4.50
N LEU A 130 2.76 6.25 5.47
CA LEU A 130 3.71 7.36 5.30
C LEU A 130 4.75 7.03 4.24
N THR A 131 5.30 5.81 4.24
CA THR A 131 6.27 5.38 3.24
C THR A 131 5.68 5.37 1.83
N VAL A 132 4.42 4.96 1.65
CA VAL A 132 3.73 5.04 0.35
C VAL A 132 3.50 6.49 -0.08
N ALA A 133 3.11 7.37 0.85
CA ALA A 133 2.97 8.79 0.56
C ALA A 133 4.30 9.45 0.14
N GLN A 134 5.40 9.07 0.80
CA GLN A 134 6.75 9.53 0.45
C GLN A 134 7.20 8.98 -0.91
N ALA A 135 6.86 7.73 -1.22
CA ALA A 135 7.14 7.14 -2.53
C ALA A 135 6.41 7.88 -3.65
N PHE A 136 5.18 8.35 -3.41
CA PHE A 136 4.48 9.22 -4.36
C PHE A 136 5.23 10.53 -4.61
N GLN A 137 5.64 11.20 -3.54
CA GLN A 137 6.37 12.47 -3.67
C GLN A 137 7.68 12.26 -4.45
N MET A 138 8.45 11.25 -4.07
CA MET A 138 9.72 10.98 -4.75
C MET A 138 9.54 10.57 -6.22
N ALA A 139 8.50 9.79 -6.54
CA ALA A 139 8.19 9.46 -7.91
C ALA A 139 7.83 10.70 -8.74
N LEU A 140 7.11 11.66 -8.15
CA LEU A 140 6.81 12.95 -8.77
C LEU A 140 8.10 13.75 -9.00
N ASP A 141 8.94 13.89 -7.97
CA ASP A 141 10.21 14.64 -8.07
C ASP A 141 11.13 14.05 -9.16
N LEU A 142 11.24 12.72 -9.23
CA LEU A 142 12.00 12.02 -10.26
C LEU A 142 11.43 12.24 -11.67
N TRP A 143 10.10 12.24 -11.78
CA TRP A 143 9.42 12.54 -13.04
C TRP A 143 9.70 13.99 -13.48
N GLU A 144 9.57 14.96 -12.58
CA GLU A 144 9.83 16.37 -12.88
C GLU A 144 11.29 16.59 -13.29
N ALA A 145 12.26 16.02 -12.56
CA ALA A 145 13.68 16.12 -12.89
C ALA A 145 14.02 15.56 -14.28
N ALA A 146 13.39 14.45 -14.67
CA ALA A 146 13.57 13.85 -15.99
C ALA A 146 12.98 14.69 -17.15
N HIS A 147 12.06 15.61 -16.83
CA HIS A 147 11.40 16.48 -17.82
C HIS A 147 11.87 17.95 -17.76
N ALA A 148 12.50 18.39 -16.68
CA ALA A 148 13.06 19.73 -16.53
C ALA A 148 14.28 19.98 -17.44
N GLY A 149 14.89 18.91 -17.98
CA GLY A 149 15.99 18.98 -18.95
C GLY A 149 15.56 18.86 -20.42
N ARG A 150 14.25 18.97 -20.73
CA ARG A 150 13.72 18.96 -22.11
C ARG A 150 13.19 20.32 -22.52
#